data_AF-A0ABD5VHG4-F1
#
_entry.id   AF-A0ABD5VHG4-F1
#
_cell.length_a   1.000
_cell.length_b   1.000
_cell.length_c   1.000
_cell.angle_alpha   90.00
_cell.angle_beta   90.00
_cell.angle_gamma   90.00
#
_symmetry.space_group_name_H-M   'P 1'
#
loop_
_entity.id
_entity.type
_entity.pdbx_description
1 polymer ?
#
loop_
_entity_poly.entity_id
_entity_poly.type
_entity_poly.pdbx_seq_one_letter_code
_entity_poly.pdbx_strand_id
1 'polypeptide(L)'
;MPEAPDIDEEDFTQADRIAANADAIREAWEATLEDMEAMAAARREEGWTAVSCMAVDTAPTNPDAGDRDDFGLVFVLPNNMAEEFEEAYEGREFPKYEVYRAEDEGRAYVVVEYIDPETETVIFVAGQYELRFAPGMVKAARREGEMYTYAQLIDGTRVGAFEHDSVDKFVPEIERIEDYRMDSMDPQEVAKKLDDVEAEDVEDGSVEDA
;
A
#
# COMPACT_ATOMS: atom_id res chain seq x y z
N MET A 1 52.59 -21.61 -12.23
CA MET A 1 51.50 -21.19 -11.31
C MET A 1 50.30 -20.97 -12.19
N PRO A 2 49.21 -21.73 -12.05
CA PRO A 2 47.97 -21.39 -12.77
C PRO A 2 47.39 -20.12 -12.15
N GLU A 3 46.99 -19.19 -13.01
CA GLU A 3 46.27 -17.97 -12.64
C GLU A 3 44.94 -18.35 -11.96
N ALA A 4 44.59 -17.59 -10.92
CA ALA A 4 43.28 -17.71 -10.27
C ALA A 4 42.19 -17.36 -11.29
N PRO A 5 41.02 -18.02 -11.25
CA PRO A 5 39.92 -17.62 -12.10
C PRO A 5 39.48 -16.21 -11.71
N ASP A 6 39.37 -15.34 -12.72
CA ASP A 6 38.64 -14.08 -12.61
C ASP A 6 37.20 -14.45 -12.24
N ILE A 7 36.82 -14.16 -11.00
CA ILE A 7 35.44 -14.25 -10.56
C ILE A 7 34.78 -12.98 -11.07
N ASP A 8 33.93 -13.10 -12.09
CA ASP A 8 33.07 -12.01 -12.56
C ASP A 8 32.30 -11.44 -11.36
N GLU A 9 32.42 -10.13 -11.17
CA GLU A 9 31.71 -9.35 -10.14
C GLU A 9 30.19 -9.22 -10.42
N GLU A 10 29.63 -9.98 -11.38
CA GLU A 10 28.25 -9.87 -11.86
C GLU A 10 27.25 -10.88 -11.24
N ASP A 11 27.64 -11.63 -10.21
CA ASP A 11 26.74 -12.52 -9.46
C ASP A 11 26.47 -12.02 -8.03
N PHE A 12 26.03 -10.77 -7.87
CA PHE A 12 25.11 -10.46 -6.76
C PHE A 12 23.82 -11.22 -7.07
N THR A 13 23.66 -12.38 -6.45
CA THR A 13 22.59 -13.32 -6.79
C THR A 13 21.23 -12.63 -6.62
N GLN A 14 20.25 -12.98 -7.46
CA GLN A 14 18.88 -12.47 -7.31
C GLN A 14 18.33 -12.67 -5.88
N ALA A 15 18.80 -13.70 -5.17
CA ALA A 15 18.48 -13.95 -3.77
C ALA A 15 19.04 -12.87 -2.82
N ASP A 16 20.27 -12.39 -3.03
CA ASP A 16 20.87 -11.32 -2.22
C ASP A 16 20.10 -10.00 -2.37
N ARG A 17 19.62 -9.68 -3.59
CA ARG A 17 18.77 -8.51 -3.83
C ARG A 17 17.39 -8.64 -3.17
N ILE A 18 16.78 -9.82 -3.24
CA ILE A 18 15.49 -10.10 -2.59
C ILE A 18 15.63 -9.98 -1.07
N ALA A 19 16.70 -10.50 -0.49
CA ALA A 19 16.95 -10.42 0.96
C ALA A 19 17.18 -8.98 1.41
N ALA A 20 18.03 -8.23 0.71
CA ALA A 20 18.30 -6.82 1.03
C ALA A 20 17.02 -5.95 0.95
N ASN A 21 16.16 -6.21 -0.04
CA ASN A 21 14.87 -5.54 -0.16
C ASN A 21 13.94 -5.90 1.02
N ALA A 22 13.84 -7.18 1.37
CA ALA A 22 13.01 -7.62 2.50
C ALA A 22 13.47 -7.00 3.83
N ASP A 23 14.79 -6.84 4.04
CA ASP A 23 15.34 -6.15 5.21
C ASP A 23 14.99 -4.66 5.21
N ALA A 24 15.14 -3.96 4.08
CA ALA A 24 14.77 -2.55 3.95
C ALA A 24 13.27 -2.33 4.24
N ILE A 25 12.39 -3.18 3.69
CA ILE A 25 10.94 -3.14 3.94
C ILE A 25 10.63 -3.29 5.43
N ARG A 26 11.30 -4.24 6.10
CA ARG A 26 11.12 -4.49 7.53
C ARG A 26 11.58 -3.31 8.36
N GLU A 27 12.74 -2.74 8.06
CA GLU A 27 13.29 -1.58 8.79
C GLU A 27 12.42 -0.34 8.63
N ALA A 28 11.94 -0.05 7.41
CA ALA A 28 11.01 1.05 7.16
C ALA A 28 9.68 0.87 7.92
N TRP A 29 9.19 -0.37 8.00
CA TRP A 29 8.00 -0.68 8.78
C TRP A 29 8.22 -0.50 10.28
N GLU A 30 9.33 -1.02 10.82
CA GLU A 30 9.70 -0.85 12.23
C GLU A 30 9.79 0.63 12.61
N ALA A 31 10.44 1.46 11.79
CA ALA A 31 10.50 2.91 12.00
C ALA A 31 9.11 3.57 12.01
N THR A 32 8.21 3.16 11.10
CA THR A 32 6.84 3.68 11.05
C THR A 32 6.07 3.37 12.34
N LEU A 33 6.26 2.18 12.90
CA LEU A 33 5.63 1.77 14.16
C LEU A 33 6.21 2.52 15.36
N GLU A 34 7.52 2.74 15.38
CA GLU A 34 8.18 3.53 16.42
C GLU A 34 7.67 4.98 16.41
N ASP A 35 7.55 5.59 15.22
CA ASP A 35 7.01 6.94 15.06
C ASP A 35 5.54 7.01 15.53
N MET A 36 4.71 6.03 15.16
CA MET A 36 3.33 5.94 15.63
C MET A 36 3.26 5.91 17.15
N GLU A 37 4.05 5.05 17.79
CA GLU A 37 3.99 4.91 19.25
C GLU A 37 4.57 6.15 19.96
N ALA A 38 5.57 6.81 19.38
CA ALA A 38 6.08 8.08 19.88
C ALA A 38 4.99 9.17 19.85
N MET A 39 4.22 9.27 18.76
CA MET A 39 3.09 10.20 18.65
C MET A 39 1.96 9.85 19.65
N ALA A 40 1.62 8.58 19.78
CA ALA A 40 0.62 8.12 20.75
C ALA A 40 1.04 8.41 22.19
N ALA A 41 2.30 8.18 22.54
CA ALA A 41 2.85 8.51 23.85
C ALA A 41 2.76 10.02 24.14
N ALA A 42 3.11 10.87 23.16
CA ALA A 42 2.98 12.32 23.32
C ALA A 42 1.53 12.75 23.61
N ARG A 43 0.54 12.16 22.92
CA ARG A 43 -0.89 12.41 23.19
C ARG A 43 -1.29 11.98 24.61
N ARG A 44 -0.82 10.82 25.07
CA ARG A 44 -1.06 10.35 26.45
C ARG A 44 -0.42 11.25 27.49
N GLU A 45 0.76 11.80 27.24
CA GLU A 45 1.42 12.79 28.11
C GLU A 45 0.63 14.10 28.21
N GLU A 46 -0.08 14.48 27.14
CA GLU A 46 -1.00 15.62 27.11
C GLU A 46 -2.35 15.32 27.79
N GLY A 47 -2.58 14.09 28.25
CA GLY A 47 -3.80 13.66 28.94
C GLY A 47 -4.87 13.03 28.05
N TRP A 48 -4.57 12.83 26.76
CA TRP A 48 -5.51 12.20 25.82
C TRP A 48 -5.56 10.68 26.01
N THR A 49 -6.71 10.09 25.69
CA THR A 49 -6.80 8.65 25.45
C THR A 49 -6.26 8.35 24.05
N ALA A 50 -5.18 7.58 23.94
CA ALA A 50 -4.59 7.23 22.65
C ALA A 50 -4.50 5.72 22.44
N VAL A 51 -5.11 5.24 21.35
CA VAL A 51 -5.09 3.84 20.90
C VAL A 51 -4.20 3.71 19.67
N SER A 52 -3.31 2.72 19.67
CA SER A 52 -2.37 2.45 18.57
C SER A 52 -2.76 1.14 17.88
N CYS A 53 -3.14 1.20 16.60
CA CYS A 53 -3.54 0.03 15.83
C CYS A 53 -2.57 -0.23 14.68
N MET A 54 -2.05 -1.46 14.64
CA MET A 54 -1.21 -1.93 13.54
C MET A 54 -2.03 -2.80 12.59
N ALA A 55 -2.18 -2.36 11.35
CA ALA A 55 -2.82 -3.18 10.34
C ALA A 55 -1.88 -4.31 9.90
N VAL A 56 -2.42 -5.53 9.80
CA VAL A 56 -1.69 -6.68 9.22
C VAL A 56 -1.63 -6.59 7.70
N ASP A 57 -2.59 -5.91 7.09
CA ASP A 57 -2.66 -5.63 5.66
C ASP A 57 -3.35 -4.29 5.43
N THR A 58 -2.99 -3.61 4.34
CA THR A 58 -3.65 -2.38 3.91
C THR A 58 -3.85 -2.39 2.41
N ALA A 59 -5.11 -2.30 1.98
CA ALA A 59 -5.47 -2.43 0.58
C ALA A 59 -6.23 -1.19 0.08
N PRO A 60 -5.76 -0.56 -1.01
CA PRO A 60 -6.58 0.35 -1.81
C PRO A 60 -7.76 -0.41 -2.43
N THR A 61 -8.95 0.14 -2.31
CA THR A 61 -10.18 -0.37 -2.93
C THR A 61 -10.76 0.65 -3.89
N ASN A 62 -11.37 0.15 -4.96
CA ASN A 62 -12.16 0.94 -5.89
C ASN A 62 -13.45 0.17 -6.23
N PRO A 63 -14.50 0.91 -6.61
CA PRO A 63 -15.83 0.31 -6.79
C PRO A 63 -15.90 -0.59 -8.03
N ASP A 64 -14.92 -0.51 -8.95
CA ASP A 64 -14.90 -1.31 -10.17
C ASP A 64 -14.22 -2.70 -9.99
N ALA A 65 -13.58 -2.98 -8.84
CA ALA A 65 -12.78 -4.19 -8.64
C ALA A 65 -13.42 -5.27 -7.76
N GLY A 66 -14.67 -5.12 -7.29
CA GLY A 66 -15.30 -6.10 -6.41
C GLY A 66 -16.81 -6.00 -6.26
N ASP A 67 -17.35 -6.83 -5.34
CA ASP A 67 -18.78 -6.91 -5.02
C ASP A 67 -19.26 -5.82 -4.05
N ARG A 68 -18.40 -4.85 -3.73
CA ARG A 68 -18.69 -3.73 -2.83
C ARG A 68 -18.54 -2.41 -3.57
N ASP A 69 -19.50 -1.51 -3.35
CA ASP A 69 -19.47 -0.16 -3.88
C ASP A 69 -18.49 0.77 -3.11
N ASP A 70 -17.69 0.23 -2.18
CA ASP A 70 -16.77 1.01 -1.34
C ASP A 70 -15.43 1.31 -2.04
N PHE A 71 -14.87 2.49 -1.74
CA PHE A 71 -13.59 2.94 -2.27
C PHE A 71 -12.79 3.65 -1.18
N GLY A 72 -11.46 3.54 -1.24
CA GLY A 72 -10.59 4.10 -0.20
C GLY A 72 -9.52 3.11 0.27
N LEU A 73 -9.06 3.24 1.50
CA LEU A 73 -8.10 2.31 2.11
C LEU A 73 -8.77 1.43 3.15
N VAL A 74 -8.52 0.13 3.10
CA VAL A 74 -8.95 -0.81 4.13
C VAL A 74 -7.75 -1.22 4.96
N PHE A 75 -7.76 -0.88 6.24
CA PHE A 75 -6.84 -1.37 7.26
C PHE A 75 -7.38 -2.66 7.87
N VAL A 76 -6.68 -3.77 7.65
CA VAL A 76 -7.05 -5.05 8.25
C VAL A 76 -6.39 -5.15 9.62
N LEU A 77 -7.19 -5.11 10.69
CA LEU A 77 -6.72 -5.18 12.07
C LEU A 77 -6.72 -6.64 12.56
N PRO A 78 -5.71 -7.03 13.35
CA PRO A 78 -5.72 -8.32 14.00
C PRO A 78 -6.77 -8.32 15.13
N ASN A 79 -7.40 -9.47 15.37
CA ASN A 79 -8.54 -9.57 16.30
C ASN A 79 -8.23 -9.14 17.74
N ASN A 80 -6.96 -9.20 18.17
CA ASN A 80 -6.56 -8.74 19.50
C ASN A 80 -6.59 -7.22 19.67
N MET A 81 -6.71 -6.46 18.58
CA MET A 81 -6.86 -5.00 18.58
C MET A 81 -8.33 -4.57 18.44
N ALA A 82 -9.24 -5.51 18.19
CA ALA A 82 -10.65 -5.22 17.87
C ALA A 82 -11.36 -4.51 19.03
N GLU A 83 -11.25 -5.06 20.24
CA GLU A 83 -11.91 -4.53 21.44
C GLU A 83 -11.46 -3.10 21.76
N GLU A 84 -10.14 -2.86 21.79
CA GLU A 84 -9.60 -1.53 22.07
C GLU A 84 -9.96 -0.50 20.99
N PHE A 85 -9.95 -0.91 19.72
CA PHE A 85 -10.38 -0.05 18.61
C PHE A 85 -11.87 0.28 18.73
N GLU A 86 -12.73 -0.72 18.93
CA GLU A 86 -14.17 -0.54 19.02
C GLU A 86 -14.55 0.35 20.21
N GLU A 87 -13.95 0.15 21.38
CA GLU A 87 -14.18 0.99 22.56
C GLU A 87 -13.78 2.46 22.32
N ALA A 88 -12.68 2.69 21.59
CA ALA A 88 -12.25 4.03 21.21
C ALA A 88 -13.10 4.61 20.08
N TYR A 89 -13.68 3.80 19.20
CA TYR A 89 -14.46 4.25 18.06
C TYR A 89 -15.93 4.52 18.42
N GLU A 90 -16.52 3.70 19.28
CA GLU A 90 -17.95 3.70 19.55
C GLU A 90 -18.44 5.05 20.11
N GLY A 91 -19.47 5.62 19.48
CA GLY A 91 -20.11 6.86 19.92
C GLY A 91 -19.30 8.14 19.67
N ARG A 92 -18.26 8.08 18.84
CA ARG A 92 -17.36 9.20 18.51
C ARG A 92 -17.33 9.46 17.00
N GLU A 93 -16.99 10.69 16.60
CA GLU A 93 -17.08 11.13 15.20
C GLU A 93 -15.73 11.40 14.53
N PHE A 94 -14.65 11.61 15.30
CA PHE A 94 -13.30 11.88 14.79
C PHE A 94 -13.25 12.93 13.66
N PRO A 95 -13.73 14.17 13.88
CA PRO A 95 -13.89 15.18 12.83
C PRO A 95 -12.57 15.74 12.28
N LYS A 96 -11.42 15.34 12.85
CA LYS A 96 -10.10 15.80 12.45
C LYS A 96 -9.20 14.60 12.24
N TYR A 97 -8.33 14.71 11.25
CA TYR A 97 -7.33 13.68 10.99
C TYR A 97 -6.04 14.27 10.46
N GLU A 98 -4.93 13.62 10.78
CA GLU A 98 -3.63 13.87 10.17
C GLU A 98 -3.05 12.58 9.60
N VAL A 99 -2.33 12.70 8.48
CA VAL A 99 -1.71 11.56 7.79
C VAL A 99 -0.21 11.81 7.71
N TYR A 100 0.54 10.90 8.30
CA TYR A 100 1.99 10.84 8.21
C TYR A 100 2.34 9.73 7.23
N ARG A 101 3.28 10.00 6.32
CA ARG A 101 3.65 9.04 5.28
C ARG A 101 5.14 9.02 5.00
N ALA A 102 5.63 7.84 4.65
CA ALA A 102 6.91 7.61 4.01
C ALA A 102 6.71 6.73 2.77
N GLU A 103 7.66 6.79 1.84
CA GLU A 103 7.69 5.96 0.64
C GLU A 103 9.04 5.27 0.53
N ASP A 104 9.02 3.99 0.20
CA ASP A 104 10.20 3.23 -0.19
C ASP A 104 9.82 2.19 -1.25
N GLU A 105 10.63 2.09 -2.31
CA GLU A 105 10.49 1.10 -3.40
C GLU A 105 9.05 0.85 -3.93
N GLY A 106 8.24 1.90 -4.09
CA GLY A 106 6.87 1.78 -4.61
C GLY A 106 5.84 1.31 -3.58
N ARG A 107 6.20 1.31 -2.30
CA ARG A 107 5.32 1.07 -1.15
C ARG A 107 5.17 2.37 -0.36
N ALA A 108 3.94 2.66 0.06
CA ALA A 108 3.67 3.71 1.03
C ALA A 108 3.51 3.11 2.41
N TYR A 109 4.14 3.75 3.39
CA TYR A 109 3.95 3.53 4.82
C TYR A 109 3.15 4.71 5.34
N VAL A 110 2.02 4.44 5.99
CA VAL A 110 1.10 5.48 6.44
C VAL A 110 0.75 5.29 7.91
N VAL A 111 0.70 6.39 8.65
CA VAL A 111 0.08 6.47 9.97
C VAL A 111 -1.00 7.52 9.89
N VAL A 112 -2.23 7.13 10.20
CA VAL A 112 -3.37 8.06 10.26
C VAL A 112 -3.71 8.30 11.72
N GLU A 113 -3.69 9.55 12.14
CA GLU A 113 -4.16 9.99 13.44
C GLU A 113 -5.59 10.52 13.29
N TYR A 114 -6.56 9.82 13.86
CA TYR A 114 -7.94 10.28 13.97
C TYR A 114 -8.14 10.96 15.32
N ILE A 115 -8.69 12.16 15.33
CA ILE A 115 -8.77 13.00 16.54
C ILE A 115 -10.23 13.34 16.83
N ASP A 116 -10.70 12.91 17.99
CA ASP A 116 -11.95 13.39 18.59
C ASP A 116 -11.63 14.38 19.73
N PRO A 117 -11.74 15.70 19.46
CA PRO A 117 -11.48 16.71 20.46
C PRO A 117 -12.57 16.79 21.55
N GLU A 118 -13.76 16.23 21.34
CA GLU A 118 -14.83 16.28 22.35
C GLU A 118 -14.56 15.33 23.52
N THR A 119 -14.02 14.14 23.22
CA THR A 119 -13.70 13.12 24.22
C THR A 119 -12.21 13.02 24.53
N GLU A 120 -11.39 13.92 24.00
CA GLU A 120 -9.91 13.88 24.09
C GLU A 120 -9.38 12.48 23.75
N THR A 121 -9.89 11.90 22.66
CA THR A 121 -9.54 10.54 22.19
C THR A 121 -8.86 10.62 20.83
N VAL A 122 -7.78 9.87 20.66
CA VAL A 122 -7.12 9.67 19.37
C VAL A 122 -6.98 8.19 19.06
N ILE A 123 -7.15 7.86 17.78
CA ILE A 123 -6.85 6.53 17.24
C ILE A 123 -5.75 6.71 16.20
N PHE A 124 -4.64 6.00 16.40
CA PHE A 124 -3.60 5.87 15.39
C PHE A 124 -3.79 4.56 14.66
N VAL A 125 -3.78 4.59 13.32
CA VAL A 125 -3.77 3.38 12.50
C VAL A 125 -2.57 3.42 11.57
N ALA A 126 -1.63 2.51 11.77
CA ALA A 126 -0.50 2.29 10.89
C ALA A 126 -0.83 1.23 9.84
N GLY A 127 -0.41 1.46 8.61
CA GLY A 127 -0.54 0.51 7.51
C GLY A 127 0.53 0.71 6.45
N GLN A 128 0.61 -0.25 5.54
CA GLN A 128 1.50 -0.18 4.39
C GLN A 128 0.82 -0.78 3.16
N TYR A 129 0.96 -0.15 2.00
CA TYR A 129 0.32 -0.63 0.78
C TYR A 129 1.18 -0.35 -0.45
N GLU A 130 1.00 -1.15 -1.50
CA GLU A 130 1.74 -0.98 -2.74
C GLU A 130 1.06 0.07 -3.63
N LEU A 131 1.83 1.06 -4.08
CA LEU A 131 1.32 2.20 -4.84
C LEU A 131 0.73 1.79 -6.19
N ARG A 132 1.19 0.67 -6.76
CA ARG A 132 0.64 0.12 -8.00
C ARG A 132 -0.86 -0.23 -7.92
N PHE A 133 -1.41 -0.43 -6.72
CA PHE A 133 -2.84 -0.72 -6.53
C PHE A 133 -3.68 0.53 -6.25
N ALA A 134 -3.06 1.69 -6.02
CA ALA A 134 -3.75 2.94 -5.72
C ALA A 134 -4.52 3.62 -6.88
N PRO A 135 -4.20 3.45 -8.19
CA PRO A 135 -4.82 4.26 -9.25
C PRO A 135 -6.35 4.22 -9.29
N GLY A 136 -6.95 3.05 -9.07
CA GLY A 136 -8.41 2.91 -9.03
C GLY A 136 -9.05 3.69 -7.88
N MET A 137 -8.43 3.63 -6.70
CA MET A 137 -8.83 4.36 -5.51
C MET A 137 -8.71 5.88 -5.72
N VAL A 138 -7.57 6.35 -6.26
CA VAL A 138 -7.33 7.78 -6.56
C VAL A 138 -8.38 8.33 -7.50
N LYS A 139 -8.69 7.60 -8.58
CA LYS A 139 -9.70 8.01 -9.55
C LYS A 139 -11.09 8.10 -8.94
N ALA A 140 -11.47 7.15 -8.09
CA ALA A 140 -12.75 7.17 -7.39
C ALA A 140 -12.82 8.37 -6.43
N ALA A 141 -11.80 8.52 -5.57
CA ALA A 141 -11.77 9.60 -4.59
C ALA A 141 -11.80 11.01 -5.23
N ARG A 142 -11.06 11.22 -6.32
CA ARG A 142 -11.12 12.49 -7.05
C ARG A 142 -12.47 12.76 -7.72
N ARG A 143 -13.14 11.71 -8.17
CA ARG A 143 -14.48 11.83 -8.79
C ARG A 143 -15.53 12.24 -7.76
N GLU A 144 -15.50 11.63 -6.58
CA GLU A 144 -16.47 11.91 -5.52
C GLU A 144 -16.08 13.17 -4.70
N GLY A 145 -14.80 13.56 -4.70
CA GLY A 145 -14.30 14.70 -3.92
C GLY A 145 -14.08 14.38 -2.45
N GLU A 146 -14.06 13.10 -2.10
CA GLU A 146 -13.88 12.56 -0.75
C GLU A 146 -13.14 11.22 -0.83
N MET A 147 -12.66 10.72 0.30
CA MET A 147 -12.04 9.41 0.42
C MET A 147 -12.49 8.77 1.74
N TYR A 148 -12.53 7.44 1.78
CA TYR A 148 -12.76 6.72 3.02
C TYR A 148 -11.52 5.92 3.45
N THR A 149 -11.36 5.79 4.75
CA THR A 149 -10.55 4.71 5.34
C THR A 149 -11.46 3.84 6.17
N TYR A 150 -11.14 2.55 6.23
CA TYR A 150 -11.95 1.60 6.95
C TYR A 150 -11.11 0.69 7.82
N ALA A 151 -11.58 0.42 9.02
CA ALA A 151 -11.04 -0.63 9.88
C ALA A 151 -11.86 -1.91 9.69
N GLN A 152 -11.18 -3.01 9.35
CA GLN A 152 -11.79 -4.32 9.12
C GLN A 152 -11.02 -5.39 9.88
N LEU A 153 -11.70 -6.35 10.48
CA LEU A 153 -11.04 -7.52 11.06
C LEU A 153 -10.63 -8.52 9.99
N ILE A 154 -9.80 -9.49 10.36
CA ILE A 154 -9.33 -10.57 9.48
C ILE A 154 -10.49 -11.39 8.91
N ASP A 155 -11.60 -11.53 9.64
CA ASP A 155 -12.79 -12.24 9.18
C ASP A 155 -13.68 -11.45 8.19
N GLY A 156 -13.31 -10.21 7.88
CA GLY A 156 -14.06 -9.34 6.98
C GLY A 156 -15.02 -8.39 7.70
N THR A 157 -15.19 -8.49 9.01
CA THR A 157 -16.09 -7.63 9.79
C THR A 157 -15.60 -6.18 9.78
N ARG A 158 -16.44 -5.25 9.34
CA ARG A 158 -16.16 -3.81 9.38
C ARG A 158 -16.43 -3.29 10.80
N VAL A 159 -15.43 -2.68 11.42
CA VAL A 159 -15.50 -2.16 12.80
C VAL A 159 -15.38 -0.63 12.88
N GLY A 160 -14.95 0.02 11.80
CA GLY A 160 -14.92 1.49 11.71
C GLY A 160 -14.83 2.00 10.27
N ALA A 161 -15.26 3.25 10.08
CA ALA A 161 -15.18 3.97 8.81
C ALA A 161 -14.92 5.45 9.09
N PHE A 162 -13.98 6.04 8.38
CA PHE A 162 -13.66 7.46 8.49
C PHE A 162 -13.70 8.11 7.11
N GLU A 163 -14.25 9.33 7.06
CA GLU A 163 -14.34 10.15 5.86
C GLU A 163 -13.18 11.17 5.83
N HIS A 164 -12.66 11.42 4.64
CA HIS A 164 -11.54 12.32 4.38
C HIS A 164 -11.90 13.26 3.23
N ASP A 165 -11.52 14.51 3.34
CA ASP A 165 -11.77 15.57 2.35
C ASP A 165 -10.88 15.46 1.09
N SER A 166 -9.80 14.67 1.12
CA SER A 166 -8.99 14.40 -0.07
C SER A 166 -8.12 13.14 0.05
N VAL A 167 -7.84 12.51 -1.09
CA VAL A 167 -6.87 11.42 -1.26
C VAL A 167 -5.40 11.90 -1.22
N ASP A 168 -5.14 13.19 -1.42
CA ASP A 168 -3.78 13.73 -1.61
C ASP A 168 -2.87 13.50 -0.40
N LYS A 169 -3.43 13.40 0.80
CA LYS A 169 -2.68 13.09 2.03
C LYS A 169 -2.23 11.63 2.10
N PHE A 170 -2.94 10.71 1.45
CA PHE A 170 -2.70 9.27 1.54
C PHE A 170 -1.73 8.76 0.48
N VAL A 171 -1.65 9.42 -0.66
CA VAL A 171 -0.93 8.95 -1.84
C VAL A 171 0.26 9.87 -2.12
N PRO A 172 1.52 9.38 -2.00
CA PRO A 172 2.70 10.17 -2.37
C PRO A 172 2.72 10.41 -3.88
N GLU A 173 3.29 11.55 -4.29
CA GLU A 173 3.46 11.93 -5.70
C GLU A 173 2.22 11.64 -6.57
N ILE A 174 1.03 12.01 -6.09
CA ILE A 174 -0.25 11.62 -6.70
C ILE A 174 -0.32 11.88 -8.22
N GLU A 175 0.34 12.95 -8.69
CA GLU A 175 0.45 13.32 -10.10
C GLU A 175 1.17 12.25 -10.95
N ARG A 176 2.12 11.49 -10.39
CA ARG A 176 2.84 10.41 -11.08
C ARG A 176 2.09 9.07 -11.05
N ILE A 177 1.21 8.87 -10.07
CA ILE A 177 0.40 7.66 -9.96
C ILE A 177 -0.76 7.69 -10.97
N GLU A 178 -1.21 8.87 -11.38
CA GLU A 178 -2.13 9.04 -12.51
C GLU A 178 -1.51 8.61 -13.86
N ASP A 179 -0.20 8.82 -14.01
CA ASP A 179 0.57 8.39 -15.19
C ASP A 179 0.88 6.89 -15.18
N TYR A 180 0.62 6.18 -14.08
CA TYR A 180 0.59 4.71 -14.03
C TYR A 180 -0.62 4.11 -14.78
N ARG A 181 -1.18 4.83 -15.78
CA ARG A 181 -1.80 4.23 -16.95
C ARG A 181 -0.82 3.24 -17.53
N MET A 182 -0.86 2.03 -16.99
CA MET A 182 -0.93 0.81 -17.73
C MET A 182 -0.18 0.95 -19.05
N ASP A 183 1.11 0.66 -18.99
CA ASP A 183 1.72 -0.25 -19.96
C ASP A 183 1.07 -1.64 -19.86
N SER A 184 -0.27 -1.72 -19.64
CA SER A 184 -1.05 -2.61 -20.46
C SER A 184 -0.76 -2.15 -21.87
N MET A 185 0.21 -2.82 -22.46
CA MET A 185 0.13 -3.13 -23.86
C MET A 185 -1.35 -3.38 -24.16
N ASP A 186 -1.93 -2.57 -25.05
CA ASP A 186 -3.24 -2.80 -25.60
C ASP A 186 -3.32 -4.32 -25.90
N PRO A 187 -4.38 -5.05 -25.48
CA PRO A 187 -4.51 -6.45 -25.82
C PRO A 187 -4.30 -6.72 -27.33
N GLN A 188 -4.61 -5.72 -28.18
CA GLN A 188 -4.32 -5.76 -29.62
C GLN A 188 -2.83 -5.58 -29.96
N GLU A 189 -2.07 -4.78 -29.21
CA GLU A 189 -0.61 -4.64 -29.33
C GLU A 189 0.13 -5.88 -28.82
N VAL A 190 -0.34 -6.55 -27.75
CA VAL A 190 0.21 -7.84 -27.28
C VAL A 190 -0.04 -8.93 -28.32
N ALA A 191 -1.26 -9.02 -28.86
CA ALA A 191 -1.59 -9.99 -29.89
C ALA A 191 -0.75 -9.78 -31.15
N LYS A 192 -0.53 -8.52 -31.55
CA LYS A 192 0.33 -8.18 -32.68
C LYS A 192 1.80 -8.54 -32.44
N LYS A 193 2.32 -8.30 -31.24
CA LYS A 193 3.68 -8.73 -30.84
C LYS A 193 3.85 -10.24 -30.81
N LEU A 194 2.80 -11.00 -30.49
CA LEU A 194 2.84 -12.47 -30.51
C LEU A 194 2.80 -13.01 -31.95
N ASP A 195 2.01 -12.41 -32.84
CA ASP A 195 2.00 -12.75 -34.27
C ASP A 195 3.32 -12.40 -34.98
N ASP A 196 3.99 -11.30 -34.59
CA ASP A 196 5.29 -10.91 -35.13
C ASP A 196 6.42 -11.84 -34.64
N VAL A 197 6.29 -12.45 -33.45
CA VAL A 197 7.27 -13.44 -32.92
C VAL A 197 7.11 -14.82 -33.58
N GLU A 198 5.89 -15.24 -33.94
CA GLU A 198 5.69 -16.50 -34.68
C GLU A 198 6.07 -16.40 -36.17
N ALA A 199 6.28 -15.20 -36.71
CA ALA A 199 6.73 -14.99 -38.09
C ALA A 199 8.26 -15.05 -38.25
N GLU A 200 9.06 -14.86 -37.18
CA GLU A 200 10.52 -14.87 -37.27
C GLU A 200 11.16 -16.27 -37.07
N ASP A 201 10.41 -17.27 -36.61
CA ASP A 201 10.93 -18.64 -36.37
C ASP A 201 10.58 -19.67 -37.47
N VAL A 202 10.04 -19.23 -38.62
CA VAL A 202 9.78 -20.12 -39.76
C VAL A 202 10.21 -19.51 -41.10
N GLU A 203 11.48 -19.15 -41.26
CA GLU A 203 12.12 -19.12 -42.59
C GLU A 203 13.66 -19.17 -42.51
N ASP A 204 14.21 -20.39 -42.53
CA ASP A 204 15.16 -20.86 -43.55
C ASP A 204 16.13 -21.91 -42.99
N GLY A 205 16.25 -23.04 -43.71
CA GLY A 205 17.10 -24.15 -43.32
C GLY A 205 16.65 -25.53 -43.81
N SER A 206 15.90 -25.61 -44.92
CA SER A 206 15.73 -26.89 -45.61
C SER A 206 17.02 -27.29 -46.33
N VAL A 207 17.67 -28.32 -45.77
CA VAL A 207 18.36 -29.47 -46.39
C VAL A 207 18.75 -29.38 -47.87
N GLU A 208 20.02 -29.64 -48.19
CA GLU A 208 20.36 -30.41 -49.41
C GLU A 208 21.59 -31.33 -49.20
N ASP A 209 21.33 -32.62 -49.42
CA ASP A 209 22.24 -33.76 -49.54
C ASP A 209 23.03 -33.70 -50.87
N ALA A 210 24.35 -33.96 -50.84
CA ALA A 210 25.11 -34.67 -51.89
C ALA A 210 26.58 -34.90 -51.49
#